data_AF-A0A918ZJ44-F1
#
_entry.id   AF-A0A918ZJ44-F1
#
_cell.length_a   1.000
_cell.length_b   1.000
_cell.length_c   1.000
_cell.angle_alpha   90.00
_cell.angle_beta   90.00
_cell.angle_gamma   90.00
#
_symmetry.space_group_name_H-M   'P 1'
#
loop_
_entity.id
_entity.type
_entity.pdbx_description
1 polymer ?
#
loop_
_entity_poly.entity_id
_entity_poly.type
_entity_poly.pdbx_seq_one_letter_code
_entity_poly.pdbx_strand_id
1 'polypeptide(L)'
;MSDTEQQERFRRRLEDPLRRWKLSPMALESPARREAYSRAKDDMLVHTDITEAPWYVVESDDKRRARLNMIAHLRDSVPYHEVMPSILELPERPPSTGYERPPRDLRTYVRITRRVSEQPVTVLTPARARSRPDRRSDAARRASPGSAGVRSAAADAWLPR
;
A
#
# COMPACT_ATOMS: atom_id res chain seq x y z
N MET A 1 -17.81 -2.67 -8.57
CA MET A 1 -18.48 -1.42 -8.14
C MET A 1 -19.89 -1.42 -8.69
N SER A 2 -20.88 -1.28 -7.81
CA SER A 2 -22.29 -1.20 -8.19
C SER A 2 -22.62 0.07 -8.98
N ASP A 3 -23.68 0.02 -9.78
CA ASP A 3 -24.12 1.14 -10.61
C ASP A 3 -24.55 2.35 -9.78
N THR A 4 -25.30 2.07 -8.72
CA THR A 4 -25.78 3.06 -7.76
C THR A 4 -24.63 3.83 -7.13
N GLU A 5 -23.59 3.12 -6.66
CA GLU A 5 -22.41 3.73 -6.07
C GLU A 5 -21.59 4.52 -7.11
N GLN A 6 -21.53 4.06 -8.36
CA GLN A 6 -20.87 4.82 -9.43
C GLN A 6 -21.55 6.16 -9.70
N GLN A 7 -22.88 6.15 -9.83
CA GLN A 7 -23.67 7.34 -10.11
C GLN A 7 -23.62 8.33 -8.95
N GLU A 8 -23.73 7.83 -7.72
CA GLU A 8 -23.60 8.65 -6.51
C GLU A 8 -22.22 9.32 -6.43
N ARG A 9 -21.15 8.59 -6.78
CA ARG A 9 -19.80 9.15 -6.85
C ARG A 9 -19.64 10.20 -7.95
N PHE A 10 -20.40 10.12 -9.04
CA PHE A 10 -20.42 11.18 -10.06
C PHE A 10 -21.10 12.45 -9.54
N ARG A 11 -22.28 12.31 -8.90
CA ARG A 11 -23.00 13.43 -8.28
C ARG A 11 -22.14 14.16 -7.25
N ARG A 12 -21.55 13.42 -6.31
CA ARG A 12 -20.63 14.00 -5.30
C ARG A 12 -19.42 14.73 -5.89
N ARG A 13 -18.93 14.31 -7.06
CA ARG A 13 -17.80 14.99 -7.74
C ARG A 13 -18.25 16.26 -8.46
N LEU A 14 -19.50 16.32 -8.91
CA LEU A 14 -20.08 17.51 -9.53
C LEU A 14 -20.32 18.60 -8.49
N GLU A 15 -20.73 18.21 -7.29
CA GLU A 15 -21.02 19.09 -6.15
C GLU A 15 -19.76 19.59 -5.42
N ASP A 16 -18.67 18.82 -5.42
CA ASP A 16 -17.41 19.16 -4.72
C ASP A 16 -16.42 19.91 -5.65
N PRO A 17 -16.16 21.22 -5.43
CA PRO A 17 -15.23 22.01 -6.25
C PRO A 17 -13.80 21.45 -6.29
N LEU A 18 -13.35 20.80 -5.22
CA LEU A 18 -11.98 20.26 -5.12
C LEU A 18 -11.79 18.98 -5.93
N ARG A 19 -12.88 18.29 -6.29
CA ARG A 19 -12.85 17.01 -7.02
C ARG A 19 -13.36 17.13 -8.46
N ARG A 20 -13.94 18.28 -8.83
CA ARG A 20 -14.51 18.53 -10.15
C ARG A 20 -13.54 18.32 -11.30
N TRP A 21 -12.26 18.66 -11.12
CA TRP A 21 -11.21 18.46 -12.13
C TRP A 21 -11.03 16.98 -12.54
N LYS A 22 -11.49 16.03 -11.72
CA LYS A 22 -11.46 14.59 -12.03
C LYS A 22 -12.57 14.15 -12.99
N LEU A 23 -13.48 15.05 -13.37
CA LEU A 23 -14.53 14.79 -14.35
C LEU A 23 -14.08 15.30 -15.72
N SER A 24 -13.80 14.36 -16.61
CA SER A 24 -13.58 14.62 -18.04
C SER A 24 -14.92 14.53 -18.79
N PRO A 25 -15.10 15.24 -19.94
CA PRO A 25 -16.28 15.09 -20.79
C PRO A 25 -16.61 13.63 -21.13
N MET A 26 -15.59 12.81 -21.42
CA MET A 26 -15.74 11.38 -21.68
C MET A 26 -16.35 10.63 -20.48
N ALA A 27 -16.03 11.04 -19.25
CA ALA A 27 -16.54 10.39 -18.05
C ALA A 27 -18.05 10.63 -17.86
N LEU A 28 -18.61 11.72 -18.40
CA LEU A 28 -20.04 12.02 -18.36
C LEU A 28 -20.85 11.14 -19.31
N GLU A 29 -20.24 10.65 -20.39
CA GLU A 29 -20.86 9.69 -21.31
C GLU A 29 -20.76 8.23 -20.81
N SER A 30 -19.86 7.96 -19.85
CA SER A 30 -19.60 6.61 -19.34
C SER A 30 -20.84 5.87 -18.78
N PRO A 31 -21.83 6.52 -18.14
CA PRO A 31 -23.04 5.82 -17.69
C PRO A 31 -23.85 5.22 -18.85
N ALA A 32 -23.96 5.94 -19.97
CA ALA A 32 -24.70 5.45 -21.14
C ALA A 32 -24.00 4.26 -21.82
N ARG A 33 -22.67 4.15 -21.67
CA ARG A 33 -21.85 3.08 -22.26
C ARG A 33 -21.53 1.95 -21.27
N ARG A 34 -22.22 1.87 -20.14
CA ARG A 34 -21.96 0.90 -19.05
C ARG A 34 -21.91 -0.55 -19.55
N GLU A 35 -22.88 -0.95 -20.38
CA GLU A 35 -22.95 -2.31 -20.89
C GLU A 35 -21.78 -2.62 -21.83
N ALA A 36 -21.39 -1.66 -22.69
CA ALA A 36 -20.23 -1.81 -23.56
C ALA A 36 -18.93 -1.98 -22.77
N TYR A 37 -18.74 -1.19 -21.69
CA TYR A 37 -17.59 -1.35 -20.80
C TYR A 37 -17.62 -2.68 -20.04
N SER A 38 -18.80 -3.15 -19.64
CA SER A 38 -18.94 -4.43 -18.94
C SER A 38 -18.55 -5.59 -19.85
N ARG A 39 -19.07 -5.62 -21.08
CA ARG A 39 -18.69 -6.60 -22.11
C ARG A 39 -17.19 -6.57 -22.39
N ALA A 40 -16.63 -5.40 -22.66
CA ALA A 40 -15.20 -5.26 -22.91
C ALA A 40 -14.33 -5.75 -21.74
N LYS A 41 -14.76 -5.52 -20.49
CA LYS A 41 -14.07 -6.00 -19.30
C LYS A 41 -14.15 -7.53 -19.17
N ASP A 42 -15.31 -8.11 -19.43
CA ASP A 42 -15.50 -9.56 -19.40
C ASP A 42 -14.67 -10.25 -20.50
N ASP A 43 -14.70 -9.72 -21.74
CA ASP A 43 -13.88 -10.20 -22.85
C ASP A 43 -12.38 -10.11 -22.54
N MET A 44 -11.93 -9.00 -21.96
CA MET A 44 -10.53 -8.83 -21.52
C MET A 44 -10.14 -9.91 -20.50
N LEU A 45 -10.96 -10.16 -19.47
CA LEU A 45 -10.66 -11.15 -18.44
C LEU A 45 -10.56 -12.55 -19.04
N VAL A 46 -11.49 -12.93 -19.92
CA VAL A 46 -11.47 -14.24 -20.58
C VAL A 46 -10.18 -14.48 -21.38
N HIS A 47 -9.66 -13.45 -22.06
CA HIS A 47 -8.53 -13.62 -22.98
C HIS A 47 -7.16 -13.34 -22.35
N THR A 48 -7.11 -12.61 -21.23
CA THR A 48 -5.85 -12.13 -20.65
C THR A 48 -5.57 -12.62 -19.23
N ASP A 49 -6.51 -13.32 -18.60
CA ASP A 49 -6.28 -13.98 -17.31
C ASP A 49 -5.49 -15.27 -17.52
N ILE A 50 -4.17 -15.19 -17.27
CA ILE A 50 -3.24 -16.31 -17.41
C ILE A 50 -2.59 -16.64 -16.06
N THR A 51 -2.09 -17.87 -15.91
CA THR A 51 -1.56 -18.36 -14.62
C THR A 51 -0.35 -17.55 -14.14
N GLU A 52 0.48 -17.07 -15.07
CA GLU A 52 1.67 -16.27 -14.78
C GLU A 52 1.34 -14.82 -14.39
N ALA A 53 0.17 -14.32 -14.79
CA ALA A 53 -0.26 -12.95 -14.57
C ALA A 53 -1.78 -12.88 -14.32
N PRO A 54 -2.26 -13.40 -13.18
CA PRO A 54 -3.68 -13.49 -12.90
C PRO A 54 -4.32 -12.13 -12.62
N TRP A 55 -5.56 -11.96 -13.04
CA TRP A 55 -6.39 -10.79 -12.69
C TRP A 55 -7.10 -10.99 -11.35
N TYR A 56 -6.81 -10.11 -10.38
CA TYR A 56 -7.51 -10.10 -9.09
C TYR A 56 -8.60 -9.04 -9.05
N VAL A 57 -9.85 -9.47 -8.85
CA VAL A 57 -11.01 -8.57 -8.75
C VAL A 57 -11.21 -8.11 -7.30
N VAL A 58 -11.26 -6.80 -7.07
CA VAL A 58 -11.49 -6.20 -5.75
C VAL A 58 -12.77 -5.38 -5.74
N GLU A 59 -13.71 -5.77 -4.88
CA GLU A 59 -14.93 -5.00 -4.67
C GLU A 59 -14.64 -3.64 -4.03
N SER A 60 -15.12 -2.58 -4.68
CA SER A 60 -14.71 -1.20 -4.39
C SER A 60 -15.85 -0.25 -4.04
N ASP A 61 -17.00 -0.80 -3.63
CA ASP A 61 -18.13 -0.01 -3.12
C ASP A 61 -17.74 0.73 -1.82
N ASP A 62 -17.14 0.02 -0.85
CA ASP A 62 -16.45 0.63 0.28
C ASP A 62 -14.96 0.86 -0.04
N LYS A 63 -14.59 2.12 -0.28
CA LYS A 63 -13.20 2.51 -0.60
C LYS A 63 -12.19 2.14 0.47
N ARG A 64 -12.57 2.14 1.75
CA ARG A 64 -11.65 1.85 2.85
C ARG A 64 -11.34 0.36 2.88
N ARG A 65 -12.38 -0.47 2.80
CA ARG A 65 -12.23 -1.94 2.75
C ARG A 65 -11.46 -2.37 1.50
N ALA A 66 -11.80 -1.82 0.34
CA ALA A 66 -11.10 -2.13 -0.91
C ALA A 66 -9.59 -1.86 -0.84
N ARG A 67 -9.18 -0.73 -0.27
CA ARG A 67 -7.77 -0.38 -0.09
C ARG A 67 -7.06 -1.33 0.87
N LEU A 68 -7.69 -1.64 2.00
CA LEU A 68 -7.11 -2.57 2.99
C LEU A 68 -6.95 -3.97 2.41
N ASN A 69 -7.95 -4.45 1.68
CA ASN A 69 -7.92 -5.76 1.03
C ASN A 69 -6.84 -5.81 -0.07
N MET A 70 -6.73 -4.77 -0.89
CA MET A 70 -5.67 -4.66 -1.90
C MET A 70 -4.27 -4.67 -1.27
N ILE A 71 -4.06 -3.90 -0.20
CA ILE A 71 -2.78 -3.86 0.51
C ILE A 71 -2.47 -5.22 1.15
N ALA A 72 -3.46 -5.87 1.77
CA ALA A 72 -3.29 -7.19 2.36
C ALA A 72 -2.93 -8.24 1.30
N HIS A 73 -3.66 -8.26 0.18
CA HIS A 73 -3.38 -9.16 -0.94
C HIS A 73 -1.96 -8.96 -1.51
N LEU A 74 -1.54 -7.71 -1.72
CA LEU A 74 -0.19 -7.40 -2.21
C LEU A 74 0.91 -7.82 -1.21
N ARG A 75 0.65 -7.60 0.08
CA ARG A 75 1.58 -8.01 1.15
C ARG A 75 1.75 -9.53 1.19
N ASP A 76 0.67 -10.27 0.99
CA ASP A 76 0.69 -11.73 1.04
C ASP A 76 1.23 -12.36 -0.26
N SER A 77 1.15 -11.65 -1.39
CA SER A 77 1.66 -12.13 -2.69
C SER A 77 3.17 -11.94 -2.88
N VAL A 78 3.78 -10.98 -2.18
CA VAL A 78 5.22 -10.71 -2.28
C VAL A 78 5.95 -11.29 -1.06
N PRO A 79 6.87 -12.25 -1.23
CA PRO A 79 7.69 -12.75 -0.12
C PRO A 79 8.65 -11.65 0.32
N TYR A 80 8.29 -10.94 1.39
CA TYR A 80 9.13 -9.92 2.00
C TYR A 80 9.69 -10.43 3.32
N HIS A 81 10.90 -9.99 3.65
CA HIS A 81 11.49 -10.19 4.96
C HIS A 81 11.87 -8.83 5.54
N GLU A 82 11.92 -8.73 6.86
CA GLU A 82 12.38 -7.51 7.51
C GLU A 82 13.88 -7.35 7.26
N VAL A 83 14.27 -6.26 6.60
CA VAL A 83 15.67 -5.87 6.46
C VAL A 83 15.97 -4.89 7.58
N MET A 84 16.90 -5.26 8.47
CA MET A 84 17.39 -4.31 9.46
C MET A 84 18.21 -3.24 8.74
N PRO A 85 17.88 -1.94 8.91
CA PRO A 85 18.68 -0.89 8.31
C PRO A 85 20.11 -0.97 8.87
N SER A 86 21.10 -1.01 7.98
CA SER A 86 22.49 -0.90 8.38
C SER A 86 22.70 0.44 9.07
N ILE A 87 23.29 0.43 10.26
CA ILE A 87 23.74 1.66 10.91
C ILE A 87 24.84 2.25 10.03
N LEU A 88 24.55 3.38 9.40
CA LEU A 88 25.54 4.15 8.65
C LEU A 88 26.23 5.08 9.64
N GLU A 89 27.49 4.79 9.96
CA GLU A 89 28.32 5.70 10.73
C GLU A 89 28.86 6.76 9.78
N LEU A 90 28.59 8.03 10.08
CA LEU A 90 29.21 9.14 9.37
C LEU A 90 30.70 9.13 9.74
N PRO A 91 31.63 8.93 8.78
CA PRO A 91 33.05 8.96 9.11
C PRO A 91 33.42 10.34 9.65
N GLU A 92 34.38 10.37 10.57
CA GLU A 92 34.93 11.65 11.01
C GLU A 92 35.48 12.42 9.81
N ARG A 93 35.18 13.73 9.77
CA ARG A 93 35.66 14.58 8.70
C ARG A 93 37.19 14.57 8.72
N PRO A 94 37.87 14.23 7.61
CA PRO A 94 39.33 14.29 7.58
C PRO A 94 39.79 15.73 7.85
N PRO A 95 41.00 15.91 8.42
CA PRO A 95 41.55 17.24 8.64
C PRO A 95 41.62 18.01 7.31
N SER A 96 41.43 19.32 7.38
CA SER A 96 41.48 20.18 6.20
C SER A 96 42.83 20.04 5.49
N THR A 97 42.82 19.74 4.19
CA THR A 97 44.02 19.69 3.34
C THR A 97 44.61 21.09 3.04
N GLY A 98 44.19 22.12 3.79
CA GLY A 98 44.57 23.52 3.52
C GLY A 98 43.83 24.15 2.34
N TYR A 99 42.75 23.52 1.85
CA TYR A 99 41.94 24.08 0.77
C TYR A 99 41.21 25.34 1.25
N GLU A 100 41.58 26.49 0.69
CA GLU A 100 40.85 27.73 0.82
C GLU A 100 39.78 27.83 -0.26
N ARG A 101 38.52 27.93 0.19
CA ARG A 101 37.39 28.09 -0.70
C ARG A 101 37.47 29.48 -1.37
N PRO A 102 37.32 29.59 -2.71
CA PRO A 102 37.28 30.89 -3.38
C PRO A 102 36.22 31.81 -2.76
N PRO A 103 36.48 33.12 -2.73
CA PRO A 103 35.60 34.07 -2.08
C PRO A 103 34.20 34.03 -2.69
N ARG A 104 33.21 34.32 -1.83
CA ARG A 104 31.80 34.06 -2.12
C ARG A 104 31.25 34.99 -3.21
N ASP A 105 31.84 36.16 -3.36
CA ASP A 105 31.56 37.20 -4.35
C ASP A 105 31.68 36.73 -5.81
N LEU A 106 32.57 35.77 -6.08
CA LEU A 106 32.72 35.16 -7.41
C LEU A 106 31.55 34.24 -7.81
N ARG A 107 30.55 34.05 -6.93
CA ARG A 107 29.42 33.14 -7.14
C ARG A 107 28.13 33.91 -7.35
N THR A 108 27.38 33.57 -8.38
CA THR A 108 26.01 34.07 -8.57
C THR A 108 25.07 33.32 -7.63
N TYR A 109 24.59 33.99 -6.59
CA TYR A 109 23.60 33.42 -5.68
C TYR A 109 22.18 33.64 -6.20
N VAL A 110 21.37 32.58 -6.11
CA VAL A 110 19.92 32.73 -6.29
C VAL A 110 19.36 33.48 -5.09
N ARG A 111 18.59 34.53 -5.35
CA ARG A 111 17.89 35.32 -4.33
C ARG A 111 16.90 34.42 -3.57
N ILE A 112 17.12 34.26 -2.28
CA ILE A 112 16.18 33.56 -1.39
C ILE A 112 14.97 34.48 -1.19
N THR A 113 13.85 34.19 -1.87
CA THR A 113 12.61 34.97 -1.80
C THR A 113 11.78 34.69 -0.56
N ARG A 114 12.02 33.55 0.10
CA ARG A 114 11.28 33.12 1.28
C ARG A 114 12.28 32.64 2.33
N ARG A 115 12.32 33.32 3.49
CA ARG A 115 13.06 32.79 4.64
C ARG A 115 12.36 31.50 5.08
N VAL A 116 13.08 30.39 5.04
CA VAL A 116 12.66 29.17 5.73
C VAL A 116 12.77 29.48 7.21
N SER A 117 11.66 29.46 7.94
CA SER A 117 11.68 29.57 9.40
C SER A 117 12.55 28.45 9.94
N GLU A 118 13.54 28.76 10.77
CA GLU A 118 14.30 27.77 11.52
C GLU A 118 13.33 27.04 12.45
N GLN A 119 12.84 25.88 12.01
CA GLN A 119 12.15 24.96 12.89
C GLN A 119 13.23 24.29 13.73
N PRO A 120 13.09 24.21 15.06
CA PRO A 120 14.02 23.44 15.87
C PRO A 120 14.00 21.99 15.39
N VAL A 121 15.15 21.49 14.94
CA VAL A 121 15.31 20.09 14.56
C VAL A 121 15.15 19.28 15.84
N THR A 122 13.98 18.68 16.01
CA THR A 122 13.76 17.73 17.11
C THR A 122 14.53 16.46 16.77
N VAL A 123 15.69 16.29 17.41
CA VAL A 123 16.45 15.05 17.33
C VAL A 123 15.57 13.97 17.97
N LEU A 124 14.98 13.10 17.15
CA LEU A 124 14.23 11.95 17.66
C LEU A 124 15.22 11.04 18.38
N THR A 125 15.24 11.12 19.71
CA THR A 125 15.90 10.10 20.53
C THR A 125 15.26 8.76 20.14
N PRO A 126 16.06 7.73 19.77
CA PRO A 126 15.49 6.44 19.42
C PRO A 126 14.66 5.95 20.61
N ALA A 127 13.37 5.75 20.39
CA ALA A 127 12.48 5.20 21.40
C ALA A 127 13.08 3.88 21.85
N ARG A 128 13.48 3.81 23.13
CA ARG A 128 13.97 2.59 23.78
C ARG A 128 13.00 1.48 23.40
N ALA A 129 13.52 0.48 22.67
CA ALA A 129 12.74 -0.64 22.18
C ALA A 129 11.95 -1.22 23.36
N ARG A 130 10.64 -1.00 23.38
CA ARG A 130 9.77 -1.71 24.30
C ARG A 130 9.84 -3.16 23.84
N SER A 131 10.54 -3.99 24.60
CA SER A 131 10.49 -5.43 24.46
C SER A 131 9.02 -5.84 24.41
N ARG A 132 8.57 -6.27 23.24
CA ARG A 132 7.27 -6.91 23.08
C ARG A 132 7.31 -8.16 23.96
N PRO A 133 6.42 -8.33 24.95
CA PRO A 133 6.37 -9.58 25.68
C PRO A 133 6.03 -10.70 24.69
N ASP A 134 6.86 -11.74 24.72
CA ASP A 134 6.76 -12.92 23.88
C ASP A 134 5.41 -13.60 24.10
N ARG A 135 4.52 -13.56 23.09
CA ARG A 135 3.20 -14.21 23.13
C ARG A 135 3.30 -15.73 23.00
N ARG A 136 4.49 -16.33 22.92
CA ARG A 136 4.65 -17.79 22.83
C ARG A 136 4.58 -18.52 24.17
N SER A 137 4.65 -17.82 25.31
CA SER A 137 4.64 -18.48 26.64
C SER A 137 3.24 -18.77 27.22
N ASP A 138 2.17 -18.17 26.68
CA ASP A 138 0.80 -18.37 27.20
C ASP A 138 0.04 -19.56 26.58
N ALA A 139 0.59 -20.20 25.54
CA ALA A 139 -0.02 -21.39 24.94
C ALA A 139 0.23 -22.69 25.74
N ALA A 140 1.15 -22.69 26.72
CA ALA A 140 1.57 -23.89 27.44
C ALA A 140 0.77 -24.18 28.73
N ARG A 141 -0.27 -23.41 29.07
CA ARG A 141 -1.09 -23.63 30.29
C ARG A 141 -2.52 -24.12 30.04
N ARG A 142 -2.86 -24.55 28.82
CA ARG A 142 -4.13 -25.25 28.53
C ARG A 142 -3.86 -26.58 27.84
N ALA A 143 -3.24 -27.50 28.55
CA ALA A 143 -3.29 -28.91 28.19
C ALA A 143 -3.40 -29.73 29.48
N SER A 144 -4.58 -30.28 29.72
CA SER A 144 -4.78 -31.48 30.53
C SER A 144 -5.97 -32.27 29.96
N PRO A 145 -5.96 -33.60 30.10
CA PRO A 145 -6.37 -34.52 29.04
C PRO A 145 -7.76 -35.12 29.30
N GLY A 146 -8.45 -35.58 28.24
CA GLY A 146 -9.62 -36.42 28.41
C GLY A 146 -10.38 -36.80 27.13
N SER A 147 -10.42 -38.11 26.86
CA SER A 147 -11.34 -38.89 26.00
C SER A 147 -11.24 -38.64 24.48
N ALA A 148 -10.89 -39.60 23.60
CA ALA A 148 -11.31 -40.99 23.34
C ALA A 148 -12.25 -41.06 22.12
N GLY A 149 -11.82 -41.81 21.09
CA GLY A 149 -12.61 -42.24 19.92
C GLY A 149 -12.93 -41.11 18.92
N VAL A 150 -12.88 -41.26 17.61
CA VAL A 150 -13.13 -42.40 16.73
C VAL A 150 -12.36 -42.16 15.42
N ARG A 151 -11.76 -43.22 14.88
CA ARG A 151 -11.20 -43.24 13.52
C ARG A 151 -12.33 -43.39 12.51
N SER A 152 -12.32 -42.64 11.41
CA SER A 152 -12.90 -43.08 10.15
C SER A 152 -12.09 -42.53 8.99
N ALA A 153 -11.72 -43.45 8.10
CA ALA A 153 -10.97 -43.25 6.88
C ALA A 153 -11.91 -42.94 5.70
N ALA A 154 -11.39 -42.22 4.69
CA ALA A 154 -11.69 -42.23 3.25
C ALA A 154 -11.29 -40.84 2.70
N ALA A 155 -10.13 -40.66 2.07
CA ALA A 155 -9.73 -41.11 0.73
C ALA A 155 -10.56 -40.46 -0.39
N ASP A 156 -9.87 -39.61 -1.15
CA ASP A 156 -9.97 -39.37 -2.60
C ASP A 156 -11.30 -38.93 -3.22
N ALA A 157 -11.31 -37.70 -3.76
CA ALA A 157 -11.84 -37.39 -5.10
C ALA A 157 -11.81 -35.87 -5.38
N TRP A 158 -10.77 -35.38 -6.06
CA TRP A 158 -10.86 -34.13 -6.85
C TRP A 158 -9.97 -34.27 -8.10
N LEU A 159 -10.55 -34.80 -9.17
CA LEU A 159 -10.13 -34.57 -10.55
C LEU A 159 -11.30 -33.86 -11.26
N PRO A 160 -11.05 -32.87 -12.13
CA PRO A 160 -12.10 -32.05 -12.73
C PRO A 160 -12.67 -32.70 -14.00
N ARG A 161 -13.88 -32.29 -14.38
CA ARG A 161 -14.43 -32.40 -15.73
C ARG A 161 -14.48 -31.02 -16.35
#